data_AF-A0A177E7M3-F1
#
_entry.id   AF-A0A177E7M3-F1
#
_cell.length_a   1.000
_cell.length_b   1.000
_cell.length_c   1.000
_cell.angle_alpha   90.00
_cell.angle_beta   90.00
_cell.angle_gamma   90.00
#
_symmetry.space_group_name_H-M   'P 1'
#
loop_
_entity.id
_entity.type
_entity.pdbx_description
1 polymer ?
#
loop_
_entity_poly.entity_id
_entity_poly.type
_entity_poly.pdbx_seq_one_letter_code
_entity_poly.pdbx_strand_id
1 'polypeptide(L)'
;MSSKAIFLWLLTIFFWGSAPLLERMALKGMSPLLALALRTGFAAILLVLAVLIGGEYKSVPQLGRKELGAALASGIVAGVLGMFTYFSLLKTGQASKVVPLTAAYPLVTAILSLLILGERITLMRFSGIIITILGLIILLRS
;
A
#
# COMPACT_ATOMS: atom_id res chain seq x y z
N MET A 1 12.37 -2.12 18.50
CA MET A 1 11.51 -3.06 17.73
C MET A 1 11.93 -4.48 18.08
N SER A 2 10.99 -5.43 18.14
CA SER A 2 11.32 -6.84 18.38
C SER A 2 11.96 -7.49 17.14
N SER A 3 12.73 -8.58 17.31
CA SER A 3 13.32 -9.33 16.19
C SER A 3 12.27 -9.80 15.17
N LYS A 4 11.08 -10.18 15.66
CA LYS A 4 9.94 -10.55 14.81
C LYS A 4 9.48 -9.37 13.93
N ALA A 5 9.41 -8.17 14.49
CA ALA A 5 9.00 -6.98 13.74
C ALA A 5 10.01 -6.64 12.63
N ILE A 6 11.30 -6.76 12.91
CA ILE A 6 12.37 -6.55 11.91
C ILE A 6 12.24 -7.57 10.78
N PHE A 7 12.04 -8.84 11.11
CA PHE A 7 11.87 -9.90 10.11
C PHE A 7 10.66 -9.64 9.19
N LEU A 8 9.49 -9.31 9.76
CA LEU A 8 8.29 -9.01 8.98
C LEU A 8 8.47 -7.76 8.11
N TRP A 9 9.17 -6.75 8.62
CA TRP A 9 9.52 -5.56 7.84
C TRP A 9 10.39 -5.90 6.63
N LEU A 10 11.44 -6.72 6.80
CA LEU A 10 12.31 -7.16 5.70
C LEU A 10 11.54 -7.93 4.63
N LEU A 11 10.65 -8.84 5.02
CA LEU A 11 9.78 -9.54 4.06
C LEU A 11 8.83 -8.58 3.33
N THR A 12 8.27 -7.61 4.05
CA THR A 12 7.35 -6.62 3.48
C THR A 12 8.06 -5.80 2.40
N ILE A 13 9.24 -5.25 2.68
CA ILE A 13 9.99 -4.47 1.68
C ILE A 13 10.45 -5.32 0.50
N PHE A 14 10.75 -6.61 0.71
CA PHE A 14 11.09 -7.52 -0.38
C PHE A 14 9.90 -7.72 -1.33
N PHE A 15 8.74 -8.12 -0.79
CA PHE A 15 7.56 -8.36 -1.61
C PHE A 15 7.06 -7.07 -2.29
N TRP A 16 6.96 -5.96 -1.54
CA TRP A 16 6.54 -4.67 -2.10
C TRP A 16 7.58 -4.05 -3.04
N GLY A 17 8.86 -4.39 -2.91
CA GLY A 17 9.90 -4.00 -3.86
C GLY A 17 9.84 -4.80 -5.17
N SER A 18 9.47 -6.08 -5.12
CA SER A 18 9.35 -6.94 -6.30
C SER A 18 8.04 -6.75 -7.08
N ALA A 19 6.93 -6.46 -6.40
CA ALA A 19 5.60 -6.42 -7.02
C ALA A 19 5.50 -5.40 -8.18
N PRO A 20 6.04 -4.16 -8.08
CA PRO A 20 5.98 -3.19 -9.17
C PRO A 20 6.63 -3.66 -10.47
N LEU A 21 7.61 -4.57 -10.41
CA LEU A 21 8.22 -5.16 -11.60
C LEU A 21 7.21 -6.06 -12.33
N LEU A 22 6.53 -6.94 -11.60
CA LEU A 22 5.48 -7.81 -12.14
C LEU A 22 4.28 -7.00 -12.65
N GLU A 23 3.87 -5.98 -11.91
CA GLU A 23 2.79 -5.07 -12.29
C GLU A 23 3.15 -4.31 -13.58
N ARG A 24 4.39 -3.82 -13.69
CA ARG A 24 4.87 -3.16 -14.91
C ARG A 24 4.90 -4.10 -16.11
N MET A 25 5.24 -5.37 -15.91
CA MET A 25 5.19 -6.41 -16.95
C MET A 25 3.75 -6.64 -17.41
N ALA A 26 2.79 -6.79 -16.49
CA ALA A 26 1.38 -6.96 -16.83
C ALA A 26 0.84 -5.76 -17.64
N LEU A 27 1.24 -4.54 -17.27
CA LEU A 27 0.84 -3.30 -17.94
C LEU A 27 1.37 -3.13 -19.37
N LYS A 28 2.29 -3.99 -19.85
CA LYS A 28 2.74 -3.98 -21.26
C LYS A 28 1.63 -4.40 -22.23
N GLY A 29 0.76 -5.32 -21.81
CA GLY A 29 -0.32 -5.86 -22.66
C GLY A 29 -1.73 -5.51 -22.19
N MET A 30 -1.88 -4.84 -21.05
CA MET A 30 -3.19 -4.63 -20.41
C MET A 30 -3.45 -3.15 -20.11
N SER A 31 -4.73 -2.78 -20.03
CA SER A 31 -5.11 -1.49 -19.42
C SER A 31 -4.84 -1.52 -17.90
N PRO A 32 -4.58 -0.38 -17.25
CA PRO A 32 -4.38 -0.32 -15.80
C PRO A 32 -5.50 -0.98 -15.01
N LEU A 33 -6.75 -0.72 -15.41
CA LEU A 33 -7.93 -1.27 -14.76
C LEU A 33 -8.01 -2.80 -14.90
N LEU A 34 -7.73 -3.34 -16.09
CA LEU A 34 -7.76 -4.79 -16.32
C LEU A 34 -6.67 -5.51 -15.53
N ALA A 35 -5.43 -4.99 -15.55
CA ALA A 35 -4.32 -5.56 -14.79
C ALA A 35 -4.62 -5.55 -13.29
N LEU A 36 -5.18 -4.46 -12.77
CA LEU A 36 -5.58 -4.35 -11.38
C LEU A 36 -6.71 -5.32 -11.03
N ALA A 37 -7.74 -5.42 -11.87
CA ALA A 37 -8.88 -6.31 -11.63
C ALA A 37 -8.43 -7.78 -11.55
N LEU A 38 -7.56 -8.22 -12.47
CA LEU A 38 -7.01 -9.58 -12.46
C LEU A 38 -6.14 -9.82 -11.23
N ARG A 39 -5.24 -8.89 -10.91
CA ARG A 39 -4.36 -8.98 -9.73
C ARG A 39 -5.16 -9.09 -8.44
N THR A 40 -6.10 -8.18 -8.23
CA THR A 40 -6.90 -8.10 -7.01
C THR A 40 -7.90 -9.24 -6.92
N GLY A 41 -8.51 -9.64 -8.04
CA GLY A 41 -9.41 -10.79 -8.10
C GLY A 41 -8.70 -12.09 -7.73
N PHE A 42 -7.53 -12.35 -8.31
CA PHE A 42 -6.73 -13.53 -7.96
C PHE A 42 -6.27 -13.52 -6.50
N ALA A 43 -5.79 -12.37 -6.00
CA ALA A 43 -5.42 -12.23 -4.60
C ALA A 43 -6.61 -12.44 -3.65
N ALA A 44 -7.80 -11.93 -4.00
CA ALA A 44 -9.01 -12.10 -3.20
C ALA A 44 -9.40 -13.58 -3.08
N ILE A 45 -9.30 -14.36 -4.16
CA ILE A 45 -9.56 -15.80 -4.12
C ILE A 45 -8.62 -16.48 -3.12
N LEU A 46 -7.31 -16.23 -3.22
CA LEU A 46 -6.32 -16.82 -2.32
C LEU A 46 -6.53 -16.40 -0.86
N LEU A 47 -6.88 -15.13 -0.61
CA LEU A 47 -7.15 -14.63 0.74
C LEU A 47 -8.41 -15.25 1.33
N VAL A 48 -9.49 -15.39 0.55
CA VAL A 48 -10.71 -16.07 0.99
C VAL A 48 -10.40 -17.53 1.34
N LEU A 49 -9.64 -18.23 0.50
CA LEU A 49 -9.20 -19.60 0.80
C LEU A 49 -8.39 -19.67 2.10
N ALA A 50 -7.45 -18.75 2.31
CA ALA A 50 -6.68 -18.69 3.54
C ALA A 50 -7.55 -18.45 4.78
N VAL A 51 -8.54 -17.56 4.70
CA VAL A 51 -9.51 -17.29 5.78
C VAL A 51 -10.36 -18.52 6.09
N LEU A 52 -10.79 -19.26 5.07
CA LEU A 52 -11.56 -20.49 5.23
C LEU A 52 -10.72 -21.61 5.88
N ILE A 53 -9.51 -21.85 5.36
CA ILE A 53 -8.59 -22.89 5.87
C ILE A 53 -8.15 -22.56 7.31
N GLY A 54 -7.85 -21.30 7.60
CA GLY A 54 -7.45 -20.84 8.93
C GLY A 54 -8.59 -20.79 9.95
N GLY A 55 -9.84 -20.98 9.54
CA GLY A 55 -11.00 -20.87 10.42
C GLY A 55 -11.34 -19.44 10.84
N GLU A 56 -10.70 -18.44 10.23
CA GLU A 56 -10.81 -17.02 10.58
C GLU A 56 -12.20 -16.45 10.27
N TYR A 57 -12.96 -17.09 9.38
CA TYR A 57 -14.36 -16.75 9.10
C TYR A 57 -15.25 -16.78 10.35
N LYS A 58 -14.87 -17.55 11.38
CA LYS A 58 -15.58 -17.62 12.67
C LYS A 58 -15.51 -16.33 13.48
N SER A 59 -14.58 -15.44 13.16
CA SER A 59 -14.41 -14.10 13.76
C SER A 59 -15.30 -13.03 13.12
N VAL A 60 -15.90 -13.33 11.95
CA VAL A 60 -16.70 -12.37 11.19
C VAL A 60 -17.96 -11.92 11.95
N PRO A 61 -18.72 -12.80 12.64
CA PRO A 61 -19.89 -12.37 13.41
C PRO A 61 -19.58 -11.44 14.58
N GLN A 62 -18.35 -11.46 15.10
CA GLN A 62 -17.90 -10.61 16.21
C GLN A 62 -17.35 -9.25 15.74
N LEU A 63 -17.26 -9.02 14.42
CA LEU A 63 -16.80 -7.73 13.88
C LEU A 63 -17.80 -6.63 14.22
N GLY A 64 -17.28 -5.56 14.83
CA GLY A 64 -18.06 -4.33 14.97
C GLY A 64 -18.29 -3.65 13.62
N ARG A 65 -19.36 -2.85 13.55
CA ARG A 65 -19.73 -2.10 12.34
C ARG A 65 -18.64 -1.10 11.91
N LYS A 66 -17.88 -0.58 12.86
CA LYS A 66 -16.81 0.39 12.61
C LYS A 66 -15.61 -0.26 11.92
N GLU A 67 -15.21 -1.44 12.38
CA GLU A 67 -14.11 -2.23 11.85
C GLU A 67 -14.43 -2.69 10.43
N LEU A 68 -15.65 -3.22 10.23
CA LEU A 68 -16.14 -3.59 8.90
C LEU A 68 -16.19 -2.38 7.96
N GLY A 69 -16.75 -1.26 8.43
CA GLY A 69 -16.81 -0.02 7.66
C GLY A 69 -15.42 0.50 7.27
N ALA A 70 -14.46 0.49 8.19
CA ALA A 70 -13.08 0.90 7.92
C ALA A 70 -12.38 -0.04 6.92
N ALA A 71 -12.59 -1.35 7.02
CA ALA A 71 -12.04 -2.33 6.08
C ALA A 71 -12.59 -2.13 4.67
N LEU A 72 -13.92 -1.97 4.53
CA LEU A 72 -14.56 -1.73 3.24
C LEU A 72 -14.15 -0.37 2.64
N ALA A 73 -14.12 0.68 3.45
CA ALA A 73 -13.66 2.00 3.02
C ALA A 73 -12.20 1.97 2.56
N SER A 74 -11.32 1.25 3.28
CA SER A 74 -9.93 1.03 2.87
C SER A 74 -9.84 0.27 1.54
N GLY A 75 -10.68 -0.76 1.35
CA GLY A 75 -10.78 -1.49 0.08
C GLY A 75 -11.11 -0.57 -1.10
N ILE A 76 -12.01 0.40 -0.91
CA ILE A 76 -12.34 1.39 -1.94
C ILE A 76 -11.19 2.38 -2.15
N VAL A 77 -10.74 3.04 -1.08
CA VAL A 77 -9.76 4.14 -1.16
C VAL A 77 -8.39 3.64 -1.60
N ALA A 78 -7.84 2.63 -0.93
CA ALA A 78 -6.53 2.08 -1.25
C ALA A 78 -6.62 1.04 -2.36
N GLY A 79 -7.53 0.06 -2.22
CA GLY A 79 -7.59 -1.10 -3.12
C GLY A 79 -8.10 -0.80 -4.53
N VAL A 80 -9.03 0.14 -4.68
CA VAL A 80 -9.58 0.53 -6.00
C VAL A 80 -8.97 1.83 -6.48
N LEU A 81 -9.21 2.95 -5.79
CA LEU A 81 -8.83 4.28 -6.28
C LEU A 81 -7.31 4.49 -6.27
N GLY A 82 -6.67 4.18 -5.13
CA GLY A 82 -5.22 4.27 -4.96
C GLY A 82 -4.47 3.35 -5.92
N MET A 83 -4.88 2.09 -6.03
CA MET A 83 -4.23 1.17 -6.96
C MET A 83 -4.51 1.50 -8.42
N PHE A 84 -5.70 1.97 -8.77
CA PHE A 84 -6.00 2.37 -10.16
C PHE A 84 -5.11 3.54 -10.60
N THR A 85 -5.01 4.57 -9.75
CA THR A 85 -4.14 5.73 -10.03
C THR A 85 -2.66 5.33 -10.03
N TYR A 86 -2.23 4.47 -9.11
CA TYR A 86 -0.87 3.93 -9.08
C TYR A 86 -0.54 3.09 -10.33
N PHE A 87 -1.40 2.18 -10.76
CA PHE A 87 -1.19 1.37 -11.97
C PHE A 87 -1.19 2.25 -13.23
N SER A 88 -2.03 3.28 -13.26
CA SER A 88 -2.07 4.25 -14.34
C SER A 88 -0.74 5.02 -14.43
N LEU A 89 -0.21 5.49 -13.29
CA LEU A 89 1.10 6.13 -13.22
C LEU A 89 2.24 5.16 -13.55
N LEU A 90 2.19 3.92 -13.07
CA LEU A 90 3.18 2.89 -13.35
C LEU A 90 3.26 2.57 -14.84
N LYS A 91 2.15 2.69 -15.57
CA LYS A 91 2.10 2.48 -17.02
C LYS A 91 2.82 3.59 -17.80
N THR A 92 2.89 4.81 -17.28
CA THR A 92 3.53 5.95 -17.99
C THR A 92 5.05 5.96 -17.87
N GLY A 93 5.63 5.25 -16.89
CA GLY A 93 7.04 5.35 -16.55
C GLY A 93 7.74 4.04 -16.26
N GLN A 94 8.96 4.16 -15.73
CA GLN A 94 9.73 3.05 -15.20
C GLN A 94 9.36 2.82 -13.73
N ALA A 95 9.23 1.56 -13.31
CA ALA A 95 8.95 1.21 -11.92
C ALA A 95 9.98 1.81 -10.95
N SER A 96 11.25 1.86 -11.35
CA SER A 96 12.36 2.47 -10.60
C SER A 96 12.17 3.96 -10.29
N LYS A 97 11.36 4.69 -11.06
CA LYS A 97 11.04 6.11 -10.83
C LYS A 97 9.69 6.28 -10.15
N VAL A 98 8.68 5.52 -10.57
CA VAL A 98 7.32 5.61 -10.05
C VAL A 98 7.25 5.18 -8.58
N VAL A 99 7.95 4.11 -8.20
CA VAL A 99 7.89 3.56 -6.84
C VAL A 99 8.46 4.54 -5.79
N PRO A 100 9.66 5.13 -5.98
CA PRO A 100 10.12 6.18 -5.07
C PRO A 100 9.20 7.40 -5.08
N LEU A 101 8.68 7.81 -6.24
CA LEU A 101 7.77 8.96 -6.32
C LEU A 101 6.53 8.77 -5.42
N THR A 102 5.94 7.58 -5.44
CA THR A 102 4.75 7.29 -4.61
C THR A 102 5.08 7.07 -3.14
N ALA A 103 6.34 6.79 -2.79
CA ALA A 103 6.80 6.67 -1.40
C ALA A 103 6.73 8.00 -0.61
N ALA A 104 6.26 9.11 -1.21
CA ALA A 104 5.92 10.35 -0.52
C ALA A 104 4.60 10.28 0.29
N TYR A 105 3.77 9.24 0.08
CA TYR A 105 2.48 9.10 0.79
C TYR A 105 2.55 9.16 2.33
N PRO A 106 3.66 8.80 3.04
CA PRO A 106 3.73 8.96 4.49
C PRO A 106 3.50 10.39 4.98
N LEU A 107 3.72 11.40 4.14
CA LEU A 107 3.29 12.78 4.40
C LEU A 107 1.78 12.88 4.65
N VAL A 108 1.01 12.33 3.72
CA VAL A 108 -0.45 12.31 3.78
C VAL A 108 -0.88 11.51 5.00
N THR A 109 -0.26 10.36 5.26
CA THR A 109 -0.52 9.58 6.47
C THR A 109 -0.24 10.36 7.74
N ALA A 110 0.87 11.10 7.83
CA ALA A 110 1.20 11.88 9.02
C ALA A 110 0.16 12.99 9.29
N ILE A 111 -0.24 13.73 8.24
CA ILE A 111 -1.26 14.78 8.33
C ILE A 111 -2.61 14.17 8.73
N LEU A 112 -3.04 13.09 8.06
CA LEU A 112 -4.31 12.44 8.39
C LEU A 112 -4.30 11.81 9.78
N SER A 113 -3.16 11.30 10.26
CA SER A 113 -3.06 10.75 11.62
C SER A 113 -3.21 11.85 12.67
N LEU A 114 -2.69 13.06 12.42
CA LEU A 114 -2.95 14.21 13.28
C LEU A 114 -4.42 14.61 13.28
N LEU A 115 -5.05 14.69 12.11
CA LEU A 115 -6.42 15.19 11.95
C LEU A 115 -7.50 14.19 12.38
N ILE A 116 -7.33 12.91 12.07
CA ILE A 116 -8.34 11.86 12.25
C ILE A 116 -8.10 11.07 13.54
N LEU A 117 -6.84 10.72 13.82
CA LEU A 117 -6.48 9.90 14.98
C LEU A 117 -6.06 10.74 16.20
N GLY A 118 -5.89 12.06 16.02
CA GLY A 118 -5.44 12.97 17.09
C GLY A 118 -3.98 12.72 17.49
N GLU A 119 -3.18 12.07 16.66
CA GLU A 119 -1.78 11.78 16.97
C GLU A 119 -0.94 13.07 17.03
N ARG A 120 -0.14 13.23 18.08
CA ARG A 120 0.82 14.34 18.15
C ARG A 120 2.01 14.07 17.23
N ILE A 121 2.28 14.98 16.31
CA ILE A 121 3.49 14.94 15.49
C ILE A 121 4.64 15.54 16.30
N THR A 122 5.64 14.72 16.61
CA THR A 122 6.87 15.20 17.24
C THR A 122 7.75 15.91 16.22
N LEU A 123 8.60 16.85 16.68
CA LEU A 123 9.61 17.49 15.83
C LEU A 123 10.50 16.47 15.12
N MET A 124 10.82 15.35 15.80
CA MET A 124 11.59 14.26 15.22
C MET A 124 10.86 13.61 14.03
N ARG A 125 9.57 13.26 14.20
CA ARG A 125 8.76 12.68 13.12
C ARG A 125 8.63 13.64 11.94
N PHE A 126 8.42 14.92 12.22
CA PHE A 126 8.38 15.96 11.20
C PHE A 126 9.71 16.07 10.43
N SER A 127 10.85 16.11 11.12
CA SER A 127 12.16 16.17 10.48
C SER A 127 12.45 14.95 9.60
N GLY A 128 12.09 13.74 10.06
CA GLY A 128 12.24 12.52 9.26
C GLY A 128 11.38 12.52 8.00
N ILE A 129 10.19 13.10 8.07
CA ILE A 129 9.33 13.32 6.90
C ILE A 129 10.00 14.26 5.89
N ILE A 130 10.54 15.39 6.35
CA ILE A 130 11.26 16.34 5.47
C ILE A 130 12.48 15.68 4.81
N ILE A 131 13.29 14.95 5.58
CA ILE A 131 14.45 14.22 5.06
C ILE A 131 14.02 13.19 4.00
N THR A 132 12.93 12.46 4.25
CA THR A 132 12.37 11.50 3.30
C THR A 132 12.02 12.19 1.98
N ILE A 133 11.30 13.32 2.03
CA ILE A 133 10.96 14.11 0.83
C ILE A 133 12.21 14.52 0.06
N LEU A 134 13.22 15.06 0.75
CA LEU A 134 14.46 15.49 0.12
C LEU A 134 15.16 14.33 -0.59
N GLY A 135 15.21 13.16 0.06
CA GLY A 135 15.72 11.93 -0.57
C GLY A 135 14.95 11.53 -1.82
N LEU A 136 13.62 11.66 -1.80
CA LEU A 136 12.79 11.39 -2.98
C LEU A 136 13.06 12.40 -4.11
N ILE A 137 13.20 13.69 -3.81
CA ILE A 137 13.54 14.73 -4.81
C ILE A 137 14.87 14.43 -5.48
N ILE A 138 15.87 13.96 -4.73
CA ILE A 138 17.17 13.58 -5.27
C ILE A 138 17.02 12.39 -6.23
N LEU A 139 16.31 11.33 -5.80
CA LEU A 139 16.06 10.15 -6.64
C LEU A 139 15.29 10.47 -7.93
N LEU A 140 14.40 11.47 -7.90
CA LEU A 140 13.66 11.91 -9.08
C LEU A 140 14.54 12.66 -10.10
N ARG A 141 15.65 13.26 -9.65
CA ARG A 141 16.57 14.04 -10.48
C ARG A 141 17.76 13.23 -11.00
N SER A 142 17.98 12.01 -10.53
CA SER A 142 18.94 11.04 -11.10
C SER A 142 18.38 10.31 -12.32
#